data_AF-A0A849X8N2-F1
#
_entry.id   AF-A0A849X8N2-F1
#
_cell.length_a   1.000
_cell.length_b   1.000
_cell.length_c   1.000
_cell.angle_alpha   90.00
_cell.angle_beta   90.00
_cell.angle_gamma   90.00
#
_symmetry.space_group_name_H-M   'P 1'
#
loop_
_entity.id
_entity.type
_entity.pdbx_description
1 polymer ?
#
loop_
_entity_poly.entity_id
_entity_poly.type
_entity_poly.pdbx_seq_one_letter_code
_entity_poly.pdbx_strand_id
1 'polypeptide(L)'
;MNTRRFESRKRDHIRLALNPKNQATGQSGLDQVHLFHEALPEMDLGDVRLTSEFFGVTSPSPFFLSSMTAGHKDGEKMNTILARAAAHRGWPMGVGSQRRELSDPRAGREWKRLRKLAPKTLFFSNIGIAQAILHPAKDVLRLMESLDARALIVHLNALQEALQPEGTPQFRGGLRAIEVD
;
A
#
# COMPACT_ATOMS: atom_id res chain seq x y z
N MET A 1 17.39 -6.99 14.82
CA MET A 1 17.23 -5.56 14.46
C MET A 1 16.72 -4.80 15.68
N ASN A 2 17.35 -3.70 16.11
CA ASN A 2 16.93 -2.95 17.30
C ASN A 2 15.57 -2.25 17.05
N THR A 3 14.54 -2.61 17.82
CA THR A 3 13.15 -2.11 17.67
C THR A 3 13.07 -0.58 17.68
N ARG A 4 13.89 0.10 18.51
CA ARG A 4 13.89 1.57 18.59
C ARG A 4 14.36 2.23 17.29
N ARG A 5 15.35 1.63 16.61
CA ARG A 5 15.88 2.14 15.34
C ARG A 5 14.87 1.95 14.21
N PHE A 6 14.11 0.84 14.22
CA PHE A 6 13.03 0.59 13.26
C PHE A 6 11.87 1.58 13.41
N GLU A 7 11.41 1.83 14.64
CA GLU A 7 10.32 2.77 14.92
C GLU A 7 10.69 4.22 14.58
N SER A 8 11.91 4.66 14.92
CA SER A 8 12.39 6.01 14.58
C SER A 8 12.35 6.25 13.07
N ARG A 9 12.81 5.26 12.28
CA ARG A 9 12.79 5.33 10.82
C ARG A 9 11.40 5.50 10.25
N LYS A 10 10.41 4.76 10.75
CA LYS A 10 9.02 4.85 10.25
C LYS A 10 8.42 6.24 10.51
N ARG A 11 8.73 6.83 11.67
CA ARG A 11 8.37 8.22 11.96
C ARG A 11 9.09 9.20 11.03
N ASP A 12 10.37 8.98 10.75
CA ASP A 12 11.12 9.82 9.80
C ASP A 12 10.58 9.71 8.38
N HIS A 13 10.18 8.52 7.92
CA HIS A 13 9.54 8.34 6.61
C HIS A 13 8.29 9.22 6.49
N ILE A 14 7.40 9.21 7.49
CA ILE A 14 6.21 10.07 7.48
C ILE A 14 6.59 11.54 7.52
N ARG A 15 7.48 11.95 8.43
CA ARG A 15 7.90 13.35 8.56
C ARG A 15 8.53 13.89 7.28
N LEU A 16 9.41 13.11 6.65
CA LEU A 16 10.06 13.46 5.40
C LEU A 16 9.05 13.44 4.25
N ALA A 17 8.14 12.47 4.21
CA ALA A 17 7.08 12.40 3.19
C ALA A 17 6.04 13.53 3.33
N LEU A 18 5.90 14.16 4.49
CA LEU A 18 5.05 15.34 4.68
C LEU A 18 5.80 16.65 4.44
N ASN A 19 7.12 16.60 4.24
CA ASN A 19 7.90 17.80 3.97
C ASN A 19 7.66 18.26 2.52
N PRO A 20 7.20 19.50 2.28
CA PRO A 20 6.99 20.03 0.94
C PRO A 20 8.24 19.94 0.06
N LYS A 21 9.45 20.05 0.63
CA LYS A 21 10.72 19.93 -0.11
C LYS A 21 10.96 18.55 -0.72
N ASN A 22 10.29 17.52 -0.22
CA ASN A 22 10.39 16.16 -0.73
C ASN A 22 9.21 15.77 -1.61
N GLN A 23 8.22 16.66 -1.79
CA GLN A 23 7.15 16.42 -2.74
C GLN A 23 7.67 16.71 -4.14
N ALA A 24 7.46 15.76 -5.06
CA ALA A 24 7.65 16.03 -6.47
C ALA A 24 6.53 16.97 -6.93
N THR A 25 6.87 18.22 -7.24
CA THR A 25 5.97 19.17 -7.89
C THR A 25 6.25 19.13 -9.40
N GLY A 26 5.36 18.50 -10.16
CA GLY A 26 5.54 18.29 -11.60
C GLY A 26 6.35 17.03 -11.94
N GLN A 27 6.68 16.86 -13.23
CA GLN A 27 7.43 15.70 -13.76
C GLN A 27 6.75 14.33 -13.56
N SER A 28 5.46 14.31 -13.24
CA SER A 28 4.65 13.09 -13.22
C SER A 28 4.35 12.55 -14.62
N GLY A 29 4.68 13.32 -15.67
CA GLY A 29 4.26 13.08 -17.05
C GLY A 29 2.81 13.50 -17.32
N LEU A 30 2.01 13.79 -16.29
CA LEU A 30 0.61 14.20 -16.44
C LEU A 30 0.46 15.55 -17.13
N ASP A 31 1.45 16.44 -17.01
CA ASP A 31 1.48 17.73 -17.71
C ASP A 31 1.53 17.59 -19.23
N GLN A 32 1.88 16.40 -19.74
CA GLN A 32 1.90 16.07 -21.18
C GLN A 32 0.59 15.44 -21.65
N VAL A 33 -0.33 15.13 -20.73
CA VAL A 33 -1.62 14.52 -21.04
C VAL A 33 -2.65 15.62 -21.21
N HIS A 34 -3.18 15.75 -22.42
CA HIS A 34 -4.26 16.68 -22.73
C HIS A 34 -5.57 15.91 -22.96
N LEU A 35 -6.58 16.24 -22.17
CA LEU A 35 -7.94 15.76 -22.40
C LEU A 35 -8.65 16.77 -23.31
N PHE A 36 -9.21 16.30 -24.43
CA PHE A 36 -10.00 17.15 -25.31
C PHE A 36 -11.34 17.47 -24.64
N HIS A 37 -11.68 18.74 -24.58
CA HIS A 37 -12.97 19.18 -24.09
C HIS A 37 -14.05 18.88 -25.12
N GLU A 38 -15.08 18.16 -24.71
CA GLU A 38 -16.33 18.02 -25.46
C GLU A 38 -17.29 19.12 -25.00
N ALA A 39 -17.60 20.05 -25.92
CA ALA A 39 -18.46 21.20 -25.65
C ALA A 39 -19.96 20.85 -25.74
N LEU A 40 -20.28 19.75 -26.41
CA LEU A 40 -21.65 19.23 -26.57
C LEU A 40 -21.72 17.78 -26.08
N PRO A 41 -21.52 17.51 -24.77
CA PRO A 41 -21.63 16.16 -24.24
C PRO A 41 -23.09 15.71 -24.36
N GLU A 42 -23.38 14.74 -25.23
CA GLU A 42 -24.70 14.12 -25.37
C GLU A 42 -25.01 13.17 -24.18
N MET A 43 -24.76 13.64 -22.94
CA MET A 43 -25.01 12.90 -21.70
C MET A 43 -25.26 13.84 -20.52
N ASP A 44 -26.05 13.39 -19.56
CA ASP A 44 -26.25 14.12 -18.31
C ASP A 44 -25.14 13.80 -17.30
N LEU A 45 -24.82 14.75 -16.42
CA LEU A 45 -23.85 14.53 -15.35
C LEU A 45 -24.26 13.36 -14.43
N GLY A 46 -25.58 13.14 -14.27
CA GLY A 46 -26.14 12.04 -13.48
C GLY A 46 -25.86 10.65 -14.05
N ASP A 47 -25.48 10.55 -15.33
CA ASP A 47 -25.13 9.30 -16.00
C ASP A 47 -23.68 8.88 -15.75
N VAL A 48 -22.84 9.80 -15.26
CA VAL A 48 -21.45 9.50 -14.93
C VAL A 48 -21.39 8.46 -13.82
N ARG A 49 -20.67 7.37 -14.08
CA ARG A 49 -20.40 6.30 -13.12
C ARG A 49 -18.91 6.22 -12.84
N LEU A 50 -18.56 6.31 -11.57
CA LEU A 50 -17.19 6.14 -11.07
C LEU A 50 -16.93 4.71 -10.58
N THR A 51 -17.90 3.81 -10.74
CA THR A 51 -17.74 2.40 -10.42
C THR A 51 -16.64 1.80 -11.28
N SER A 52 -15.77 1.01 -10.66
CA SER A 52 -14.64 0.34 -11.31
C SER A 52 -14.50 -1.07 -10.75
N GLU A 53 -13.59 -1.86 -11.30
CA GLU A 53 -13.31 -3.21 -10.83
C GLU A 53 -11.86 -3.34 -10.36
N PHE A 54 -11.66 -3.92 -9.18
CA PHE A 54 -10.35 -4.29 -8.64
C PHE A 54 -10.33 -5.78 -8.35
N PHE A 55 -9.55 -6.53 -9.14
CA PHE A 55 -9.39 -7.98 -8.97
C PHE A 55 -10.74 -8.72 -8.90
N GLY A 56 -11.65 -8.52 -9.86
CA GLY A 56 -12.96 -9.19 -9.85
C GLY A 56 -13.95 -8.69 -8.79
N VAL A 57 -13.65 -7.56 -8.13
CA VAL A 57 -14.52 -6.96 -7.11
C VAL A 57 -14.89 -5.54 -7.53
N THR A 58 -16.18 -5.24 -7.59
CA THR A 58 -16.66 -3.88 -7.88
C THR A 58 -16.31 -2.92 -6.75
N SER A 59 -15.74 -1.78 -7.11
CA SER A 59 -15.45 -0.64 -6.24
C SER A 59 -16.31 0.56 -6.66
N PRO A 60 -16.92 1.31 -5.72
CA PRO A 60 -17.66 2.54 -6.02
C PRO A 60 -16.83 3.67 -6.64
N SER A 61 -15.50 3.55 -6.62
CA SER A 61 -14.56 4.59 -7.05
C SER A 61 -13.36 3.99 -7.78
N PRO A 62 -12.78 4.69 -8.79
CA PRO A 62 -11.59 4.25 -9.51
C PRO A 62 -10.29 4.54 -8.73
N PHE A 63 -10.39 5.20 -7.58
CA PHE A 63 -9.27 5.55 -6.72
C PHE A 63 -9.10 4.53 -5.59
N PHE A 64 -7.84 4.32 -5.20
CA PHE A 64 -7.48 3.56 -4.00
C PHE A 64 -6.39 4.29 -3.19
N LEU A 65 -6.31 4.00 -1.89
CA LEU A 65 -5.23 4.46 -1.04
C LEU A 65 -4.03 3.51 -1.17
N SER A 66 -2.89 4.02 -1.64
CA SER A 66 -1.67 3.21 -1.76
C SER A 66 -0.99 2.97 -0.41
N SER A 67 -0.06 2.01 -0.40
CA SER A 67 0.69 1.56 0.79
C SER A 67 1.59 2.65 1.38
N MET A 68 1.47 2.92 2.69
CA MET A 68 2.24 3.97 3.37
C MET A 68 2.94 3.49 4.65
N THR A 69 2.22 3.28 5.75
CA THR A 69 2.83 3.09 7.09
C THR A 69 2.42 1.80 7.81
N ALA A 70 3.33 1.31 8.65
CA ALA A 70 3.18 0.12 9.50
C ALA A 70 4.14 0.19 10.70
N GLY A 71 3.78 -0.48 11.80
CA GLY A 71 4.73 -0.88 12.84
C GLY A 71 5.24 0.20 13.81
N HIS A 72 4.49 1.28 14.05
CA HIS A 72 4.70 2.22 15.15
C HIS A 72 3.36 2.78 15.68
N LYS A 73 3.33 3.30 16.92
CA LYS A 73 2.10 3.73 17.62
C LYS A 73 1.26 4.76 16.84
N ASP A 74 1.91 5.70 16.16
CA ASP A 74 1.19 6.69 15.35
C ASP A 74 0.72 6.11 14.00
N GLY A 75 1.39 5.06 13.51
CA GLY A 75 1.01 4.35 12.29
C GLY A 75 -0.35 3.65 12.43
N GLU A 76 -0.64 3.06 13.60
CA GLU A 76 -1.96 2.45 13.87
C GLU A 76 -3.09 3.49 13.83
N LYS A 77 -2.86 4.68 14.39
CA LYS A 77 -3.81 5.81 14.33
C LYS A 77 -4.03 6.27 12.89
N MET A 78 -2.96 6.44 12.12
CA MET A 78 -3.05 6.84 10.71
C MET A 78 -3.82 5.81 9.88
N ASN A 79 -3.47 4.53 10.00
CA ASN A 79 -4.17 3.45 9.30
C ASN A 79 -5.66 3.40 9.68
N THR A 80 -6.00 3.62 10.96
CA THR A 80 -7.39 3.71 11.43
C THR A 80 -8.16 4.84 10.74
N ILE A 81 -7.58 6.05 10.66
CA ILE A 81 -8.20 7.20 10.00
C ILE A 81 -8.39 6.93 8.51
N LEU A 82 -7.35 6.44 7.85
CA LEU A 82 -7.36 6.12 6.42
C LEU A 82 -8.37 5.02 6.10
N ALA A 83 -8.45 3.96 6.90
CA ALA A 83 -9.41 2.88 6.69
C ALA A 83 -10.86 3.34 6.87
N ARG A 84 -11.12 4.25 7.82
CA ARG A 84 -12.44 4.87 7.97
C ARG A 84 -12.80 5.74 6.76
N ALA A 85 -11.86 6.55 6.29
CA ALA A 85 -12.06 7.35 5.07
C ALA A 85 -12.29 6.45 3.85
N ALA A 86 -11.51 5.39 3.70
CA ALA A 86 -11.64 4.41 2.63
C ALA A 86 -13.00 3.71 2.67
N ALA A 87 -13.45 3.26 3.84
CA ALA A 87 -14.77 2.66 4.03
C ALA A 87 -15.90 3.63 3.65
N HIS A 88 -15.78 4.91 4.03
CA HIS A 88 -16.79 5.91 3.74
C HIS A 88 -16.82 6.30 2.26
N ARG A 89 -15.66 6.37 1.59
CA ARG A 89 -15.54 6.77 0.19
C ARG A 89 -15.64 5.61 -0.80
N GLY A 90 -15.68 4.37 -0.31
CA GLY A 90 -15.62 3.17 -1.15
C GLY A 90 -14.26 3.00 -1.84
N TRP A 91 -13.18 3.43 -1.20
CA TRP A 91 -11.82 3.25 -1.74
C TRP A 91 -11.23 1.91 -1.27
N PRO A 92 -10.62 1.13 -2.17
CA PRO A 92 -9.68 0.10 -1.75
C PRO A 92 -8.48 0.73 -1.03
N MET A 93 -7.80 -0.06 -0.20
CA MET A 93 -6.69 0.43 0.61
C MET A 93 -5.56 -0.60 0.72
N GLY A 94 -4.37 -0.22 0.25
CA GLY A 94 -3.12 -0.91 0.57
C GLY A 94 -2.60 -0.52 1.94
N VAL A 95 -2.15 -1.49 2.74
CA VAL A 95 -1.48 -1.22 4.02
C VAL A 95 0.02 -1.00 3.84
N GLY A 96 0.70 -0.50 4.87
CA GLY A 96 2.16 -0.49 4.87
C GLY A 96 2.77 -1.89 4.96
N SER A 97 4.07 -1.98 4.67
CA SER A 97 4.77 -3.28 4.62
C SER A 97 4.56 -4.15 5.86
N GLN A 98 4.09 -5.36 5.61
CA GLN A 98 3.79 -6.41 6.57
C GLN A 98 5.00 -7.27 6.93
N ARG A 99 6.22 -6.88 6.52
CA ARG A 99 7.44 -7.68 6.74
C ARG A 99 7.67 -8.14 8.18
N ARG A 100 7.13 -7.43 9.17
CA ARG A 100 7.24 -7.83 10.59
C ARG A 100 6.53 -9.15 10.87
N GLU A 101 5.43 -9.44 10.19
CA GLU A 101 4.66 -10.68 10.36
C GLU A 101 5.45 -11.93 9.98
N LEU A 102 6.45 -11.81 9.09
CA LEU A 102 7.36 -12.90 8.72
C LEU A 102 8.30 -13.31 9.88
N SER A 103 8.39 -12.52 10.94
CA SER A 103 9.32 -12.76 12.07
C SER A 103 8.67 -12.65 13.46
N ASP A 104 7.55 -11.93 13.58
CA ASP A 104 6.79 -11.76 14.83
C ASP A 104 5.33 -12.19 14.60
N PRO A 105 4.93 -13.38 15.10
CA PRO A 105 3.57 -13.90 14.96
C PRO A 105 2.48 -12.97 15.54
N ARG A 106 2.88 -12.01 16.39
CA ARG A 106 1.95 -11.07 17.05
C ARG A 106 1.72 -9.82 16.20
N ALA A 107 2.54 -9.56 15.18
CA ALA A 107 2.43 -8.36 14.35
C ALA A 107 1.11 -8.30 13.59
N GLY A 108 0.56 -9.44 13.16
CA GLY A 108 -0.72 -9.50 12.44
C GLY A 108 -1.94 -9.05 13.25
N ARG A 109 -1.79 -8.84 14.57
CA ARG A 109 -2.89 -8.31 15.41
C ARG A 109 -3.29 -6.89 15.04
N GLU A 110 -2.37 -6.05 14.61
CA GLU A 110 -2.70 -4.67 14.21
C GLU A 110 -3.63 -4.65 12.99
N TRP A 111 -3.36 -5.53 12.03
CA TRP A 111 -4.14 -5.66 10.80
C TRP A 111 -5.51 -6.30 11.04
N LYS A 112 -5.58 -7.33 11.89
CA LYS A 112 -6.86 -7.91 12.29
C LYS A 112 -7.78 -6.89 12.97
N ARG A 113 -7.22 -5.95 13.74
CA ARG A 113 -7.99 -4.83 14.30
C ARG A 113 -8.48 -3.88 13.20
N LEU A 114 -7.63 -3.54 12.25
CA LEU A 114 -7.97 -2.67 11.12
C LEU A 114 -9.09 -3.27 10.24
N ARG A 115 -9.01 -4.56 9.92
CA ARG A 115 -10.04 -5.30 9.19
C ARG A 115 -11.39 -5.23 9.89
N LYS A 116 -11.42 -5.45 11.21
CA LYS A 116 -12.65 -5.37 12.02
C LYS A 116 -13.25 -3.97 12.05
N LEU A 117 -12.40 -2.94 12.06
CA LEU A 117 -12.83 -1.55 12.07
C LEU A 117 -13.53 -1.13 10.77
N ALA A 118 -13.04 -1.62 9.64
CA ALA A 118 -13.53 -1.24 8.32
C ALA A 118 -13.88 -2.50 7.51
N PRO A 119 -14.92 -3.29 7.89
CA PRO A 119 -15.19 -4.64 7.38
C PRO A 119 -15.68 -4.70 5.93
N LYS A 120 -16.04 -3.56 5.33
CA LYS A 120 -16.43 -3.47 3.91
C LYS A 120 -15.31 -2.96 2.99
N THR A 121 -14.20 -2.48 3.54
CA THR A 121 -13.08 -1.99 2.74
C THR A 121 -12.38 -3.13 2.01
N LEU A 122 -12.06 -2.92 0.74
CA LEU A 122 -11.22 -3.83 -0.02
C LEU A 122 -9.75 -3.58 0.35
N PHE A 123 -9.14 -4.47 1.13
CA PHE A 123 -7.76 -4.33 1.57
C PHE A 123 -6.78 -5.03 0.62
N PHE A 124 -5.62 -4.41 0.45
CA PHE A 124 -4.46 -5.00 -0.22
C PHE A 124 -3.31 -5.12 0.78
N SER A 125 -2.74 -6.31 0.86
CA SER A 125 -1.54 -6.58 1.65
C SER A 125 -0.31 -5.97 1.01
N ASN A 126 0.79 -5.83 1.76
CA ASN A 126 2.01 -5.23 1.21
C ASN A 126 3.30 -5.88 1.73
N ILE A 127 4.22 -6.20 0.82
CA ILE A 127 5.55 -6.71 1.14
C ILE A 127 6.60 -6.13 0.19
N GLY A 128 7.85 -6.05 0.65
CA GLY A 128 8.95 -5.61 -0.21
C GLY A 128 9.55 -6.79 -0.97
N ILE A 129 9.97 -6.55 -2.22
CA ILE A 129 10.55 -7.60 -3.05
C ILE A 129 11.79 -8.25 -2.42
N ALA A 130 12.61 -7.48 -1.69
CA ALA A 130 13.76 -8.01 -0.96
C ALA A 130 13.34 -9.05 0.09
N GLN A 131 12.18 -8.89 0.73
CA GLN A 131 11.64 -9.91 1.63
C GLN A 131 11.00 -11.06 0.87
N ALA A 132 10.29 -10.79 -0.23
CA ALA A 132 9.71 -11.87 -1.03
C ALA A 132 10.78 -12.86 -1.56
N ILE A 133 11.98 -12.38 -1.89
CA ILE A 133 13.12 -13.22 -2.29
C ILE A 133 13.62 -14.11 -1.15
N LEU A 134 13.62 -13.60 0.09
CA LEU A 134 14.22 -14.27 1.24
C LEU A 134 13.29 -15.29 1.92
N HIS A 135 12.01 -15.31 1.54
CA HIS A 135 10.98 -16.11 2.19
C HIS A 135 10.25 -17.00 1.18
N PRO A 136 9.83 -18.22 1.58
CA PRO A 136 8.98 -19.05 0.73
C PRO A 136 7.70 -18.33 0.32
N ALA A 137 7.27 -18.51 -0.93
CA ALA A 137 6.06 -17.86 -1.47
C ALA A 137 4.82 -18.08 -0.58
N LYS A 138 4.66 -19.29 -0.02
CA LYS A 138 3.57 -19.60 0.92
C LYS A 138 3.54 -18.69 2.15
N ASP A 139 4.70 -18.31 2.69
CA ASP A 139 4.78 -17.47 3.89
C ASP A 139 4.52 -16.00 3.55
N VAL A 140 4.92 -15.59 2.35
CA VAL A 140 4.59 -14.27 1.80
C VAL A 140 3.09 -14.14 1.53
N LEU A 141 2.46 -15.18 0.96
CA LEU A 141 1.02 -15.19 0.67
C LEU A 141 0.17 -15.21 1.96
N ARG A 142 0.63 -15.87 3.02
CA ARG A 142 -0.03 -15.86 4.34
C ARG A 142 -0.20 -14.46 4.94
N LEU A 143 0.59 -13.47 4.52
CA LEU A 143 0.41 -12.08 4.95
C LEU A 143 -1.00 -11.54 4.61
N MET A 144 -1.64 -12.08 3.58
CA MET A 144 -3.00 -11.71 3.19
C MET A 144 -4.06 -12.09 4.23
N GLU A 145 -3.82 -13.14 5.01
CA GLU A 145 -4.80 -13.68 5.96
C GLU A 145 -5.13 -12.71 7.10
N SER A 146 -4.17 -11.90 7.55
CA SER A 146 -4.38 -11.01 8.69
C SER A 146 -5.32 -9.83 8.38
N LEU A 147 -5.44 -9.49 7.09
CA LEU A 147 -6.36 -8.47 6.56
C LEU A 147 -7.56 -9.04 5.83
N ASP A 148 -7.63 -10.35 5.59
CA ASP A 148 -8.53 -10.90 4.57
C ASP A 148 -8.41 -10.10 3.26
N ALA A 149 -7.15 -9.92 2.82
CA ALA A 149 -6.82 -9.04 1.71
C ALA A 149 -7.14 -9.69 0.37
N ARG A 150 -7.62 -8.88 -0.58
CA ARG A 150 -7.97 -9.35 -1.93
C ARG A 150 -6.75 -9.57 -2.83
N ALA A 151 -5.69 -8.80 -2.59
CA ALA A 151 -4.46 -8.82 -3.37
C ALA A 151 -3.25 -8.51 -2.47
N LEU A 152 -2.06 -8.84 -2.97
CA LEU A 152 -0.77 -8.53 -2.36
C LEU A 152 0.01 -7.57 -3.26
N ILE A 153 0.38 -6.41 -2.72
CA ILE A 153 1.28 -5.45 -3.36
C ILE A 153 2.71 -5.85 -3.02
N VAL A 154 3.50 -6.17 -4.05
CA VAL A 154 4.96 -6.34 -3.91
C VAL A 154 5.64 -5.05 -4.34
N HIS A 155 6.17 -4.28 -3.40
CA HIS A 155 6.82 -3.02 -3.73
C HIS A 155 8.28 -3.23 -4.18
N LEU A 156 8.67 -2.49 -5.21
CA LEU A 156 10.03 -2.47 -5.76
C LEU A 156 10.70 -1.17 -5.32
N ASN A 157 11.72 -1.27 -4.48
CA ASN A 157 12.34 -0.10 -3.84
C ASN A 157 13.87 -0.17 -3.85
N ALA A 158 14.45 -0.67 -4.94
CA ALA A 158 15.89 -0.95 -5.03
C ALA A 158 16.79 0.24 -4.70
N LEU A 159 16.49 1.40 -5.27
CA LEU A 159 17.23 2.63 -4.97
C LEU A 159 17.09 3.03 -3.49
N GLN A 160 15.89 2.89 -2.91
CA GLN A 160 15.65 3.21 -1.51
C GLN A 160 16.47 2.31 -0.58
N GLU A 161 16.50 0.99 -0.84
CA GLU A 161 17.28 0.04 -0.03
C GLU A 161 18.79 0.23 -0.21
N ALA A 162 19.26 0.65 -1.40
CA ALA A 162 20.67 0.92 -1.65
C ALA A 162 21.19 2.17 -0.91
N LEU A 163 20.34 3.18 -0.73
CA LEU A 163 20.70 4.44 -0.05
C LEU A 163 20.47 4.40 1.47
N GLN A 164 19.67 3.46 1.96
CA GLN A 164 19.38 3.34 3.39
C GLN A 164 20.54 2.68 4.14
N PRO A 165 21.02 3.25 5.27
CA PRO A 165 22.10 2.66 6.05
C PRO A 165 21.84 1.22 6.54
N GLU A 166 20.57 0.86 6.71
CA GLU A 166 20.12 -0.49 7.12
C GLU A 166 19.29 -1.20 6.04
N GLY A 167 19.37 -0.73 4.80
CA GLY A 167 18.65 -1.34 3.68
C GLY A 167 19.13 -2.75 3.35
N THR A 168 18.30 -3.48 2.63
CA THR A 168 18.54 -4.86 2.18
C THR A 168 18.63 -4.87 0.64
N PRO A 169 19.77 -4.44 0.05
CA PRO A 169 19.90 -4.24 -1.40
C PRO A 169 20.14 -5.55 -2.19
N GLN A 170 19.47 -6.63 -1.81
CA GLN A 170 19.56 -7.94 -2.47
C GLN A 170 18.30 -8.19 -3.30
N PHE A 171 18.41 -8.00 -4.61
CA PHE A 171 17.27 -8.09 -5.55
C PHE A 171 17.37 -9.22 -6.57
N ARG A 172 18.47 -10.00 -6.54
CA ARG A 172 18.65 -11.14 -7.43
C ARG A 172 17.55 -12.17 -7.18
N GLY A 173 16.91 -12.63 -8.25
CA GLY A 173 15.80 -13.58 -8.17
C GLY A 173 14.44 -12.93 -7.90
N GLY A 174 14.33 -11.60 -7.94
CA GLY A 174 13.07 -10.88 -7.70
C GLY A 174 11.94 -11.32 -8.63
N LEU A 175 12.19 -11.46 -9.94
CA LEU A 175 11.16 -11.94 -10.87
C LEU A 175 10.67 -13.34 -10.50
N ARG A 176 11.60 -14.27 -10.27
CA ARG A 176 11.28 -15.64 -9.83
C ARG A 176 10.48 -15.67 -8.51
N ALA A 177 10.72 -14.73 -7.61
CA ALA A 177 10.00 -14.67 -6.33
C ALA A 177 8.53 -14.25 -6.48
N ILE A 178 8.13 -13.69 -7.63
CA ILE A 178 6.75 -13.26 -7.92
C ILE A 178 6.13 -13.96 -9.12
N GLU A 179 6.86 -14.88 -9.76
CA GLU A 179 6.30 -15.84 -10.70
C GLU A 179 5.36 -16.77 -9.91
N VAL A 180 4.10 -16.82 -10.32
CA VAL A 180 3.08 -17.73 -9.78
C VAL A 180 2.72 -18.65 -10.94
N ASP A 181 2.89 -19.96 -10.74
CA ASP A 181 2.48 -21.01 -11.69
C ASP A 181 0.95 -21.06 -11.83
#